data_AF-A0A5F2GEG1-F1
#
_entry.id   AF-A0A5F2GEG1-F1
#
_cell.length_a   1.000
_cell.length_b   1.000
_cell.length_c   1.000
_cell.angle_alpha   90.00
_cell.angle_beta   90.00
_cell.angle_gamma   90.00
#
_symmetry.space_group_name_H-M   'P 1'
#
loop_
_entity.id
_entity.type
_entity.pdbx_description
1 polymer ?
#
loop_
_entity_poly.entity_id
_entity_poly.type
_entity_poly.pdbx_seq_one_letter_code
_entity_poly.pdbx_strand_id
1 'polypeptide(L)'
;MTLVPFTEWTPDTAEFNGDNTGDILNVLCSQKSYIPFPDLVPFTSALPAQPLGYFRARSQNGQVSIFAGTATKLYQLNNTTLVWTDVSKAATTYGANTVAQWCFEQFGDYVIAVNINDNPQVFQLGVSTQFADLGGSPPKAAFVRAWGDFLCLLQLATNPNRVQWSGLNNIAFWTPGSNNSDFQDFPEGGVVQGSSRATNPIIFLERNIYRATFVPGSSVVFTFQKIQDKRGAKSPYSIASRGDMAFYADEGGFFQVGADGTIAGVGFEKVDRTIFGQMSASNIASMVGAIDPFYSRVYWACDLTGKGTFGSIVIYDWQQQRWSIASQDNVGIFPAATAGYTLEGLDSVSTNIDLLPYSLDAKVWQGGAPLLAAFTTDFRLGFFNGTAKQATITTQEQGDVTGTVTLLTSAYPIVDTNSYTVAIGTRMKRGDAVTWTANYSPNSRTGRVDIKVAGRFLQAKTIIPAGTTWGDAQGIELTAQSAGMH
;
A
#
# COMPACT_ATOMS: atom_id res chain seq x y z
N MET A 1 -33.16 22.79 -4.64
CA MET A 1 -32.02 22.16 -3.95
C MET A 1 -31.44 21.15 -4.91
N THR A 2 -30.12 21.04 -4.97
CA THR A 2 -29.44 20.23 -5.97
C THR A 2 -28.47 19.31 -5.26
N LEU A 3 -28.60 18.00 -5.50
CA LEU A 3 -27.64 17.02 -5.00
C LEU A 3 -26.37 17.08 -5.85
N VAL A 4 -25.23 17.31 -5.19
CA VAL A 4 -23.90 17.18 -5.78
C VAL A 4 -23.30 15.86 -5.29
N PRO A 5 -23.24 14.81 -6.13
CA PRO A 5 -22.76 13.50 -5.72
C PRO A 5 -21.24 13.48 -5.55
N PHE A 6 -20.75 12.65 -4.62
CA PHE A 6 -19.33 12.31 -4.53
C PHE A 6 -19.01 11.17 -5.50
N THR A 7 -18.46 11.55 -6.64
CA THR A 7 -18.03 10.70 -7.76
C THR A 7 -16.56 10.29 -7.66
N GLU A 8 -15.91 9.96 -8.77
CA GLU A 8 -14.49 9.60 -8.80
C GLU A 8 -13.58 10.80 -8.48
N TRP A 9 -12.49 10.53 -7.75
CA TRP A 9 -11.42 11.49 -7.52
C TRP A 9 -10.37 11.39 -8.64
N THR A 10 -10.28 12.44 -9.44
CA THR A 10 -9.36 12.55 -10.58
C THR A 10 -8.70 13.94 -10.57
N PRO A 11 -7.77 14.20 -9.63
CA PRO A 11 -7.15 15.52 -9.45
C PRO A 11 -6.37 16.01 -10.69
N ASP A 12 -6.03 15.14 -11.63
CA ASP A 12 -5.39 15.52 -12.89
C ASP A 12 -6.37 16.12 -13.92
N THR A 13 -7.67 15.97 -13.72
CA THR A 13 -8.70 16.54 -14.61
C THR A 13 -9.03 17.99 -14.25
N ALA A 14 -9.57 18.73 -15.21
CA ALA A 14 -10.03 20.09 -14.95
C ALA A 14 -11.23 20.07 -13.98
N GLU A 15 -11.13 20.80 -12.88
CA GLU A 15 -12.10 20.76 -11.77
C GLU A 15 -13.40 21.54 -12.05
N PHE A 16 -13.34 22.60 -12.87
CA PHE A 16 -14.45 23.54 -13.00
C PHE A 16 -15.66 22.97 -13.74
N ASN A 17 -16.82 23.01 -13.09
CA ASN A 17 -18.07 22.45 -13.57
C ASN A 17 -17.91 21.00 -14.08
N GLY A 18 -16.94 20.28 -13.51
CA GLY A 18 -16.71 18.88 -13.81
C GLY A 18 -17.71 17.98 -13.08
N ASP A 19 -17.68 16.70 -13.46
CA ASP A 19 -18.47 15.65 -12.83
C ASP A 19 -17.70 14.94 -11.71
N ASN A 20 -16.41 15.26 -11.53
CA ASN A 20 -15.48 14.56 -10.63
C ASN A 20 -15.44 15.23 -9.25
N THR A 21 -15.22 14.45 -8.20
CA THR A 21 -15.06 14.98 -6.84
C THR A 21 -13.77 15.80 -6.77
N GLY A 22 -13.80 16.88 -5.98
CA GLY A 22 -12.62 17.66 -5.66
C GLY A 22 -11.71 16.89 -4.68
N ASP A 23 -10.99 17.60 -3.82
CA ASP A 23 -10.05 16.96 -2.89
C ASP A 23 -10.72 15.97 -1.94
N ILE A 24 -10.11 14.79 -1.80
CA ILE A 24 -10.47 13.76 -0.82
C ILE A 24 -9.28 13.39 0.07
N LEU A 25 -9.55 12.99 1.31
CA LEU A 25 -8.53 12.51 2.24
C LEU A 25 -9.13 11.53 3.26
N ASN A 26 -8.38 10.45 3.54
CA ASN A 26 -8.69 9.43 4.55
C ASN A 26 -10.01 8.69 4.30
N VAL A 27 -10.24 8.34 3.03
CA VAL A 27 -11.42 7.60 2.58
C VAL A 27 -11.01 6.44 1.68
N LEU A 28 -11.88 5.45 1.56
CA LEU A 28 -11.79 4.34 0.61
C LEU A 28 -12.98 4.39 -0.35
N CYS A 29 -12.79 3.93 -1.58
CA CYS A 29 -13.86 3.88 -2.58
C CYS A 29 -14.87 2.76 -2.28
N SER A 30 -16.15 3.09 -2.42
CA SER A 30 -17.27 2.13 -2.48
C SER A 30 -18.22 2.51 -3.61
N GLN A 31 -19.16 1.64 -3.95
CA GLN A 31 -20.07 1.85 -5.07
C GLN A 31 -20.93 3.09 -4.85
N LYS A 32 -20.68 4.16 -5.64
CA LYS A 32 -21.37 5.46 -5.53
C LYS A 32 -21.21 6.16 -4.17
N SER A 33 -20.19 5.81 -3.40
CA SER A 33 -19.89 6.42 -2.11
C SER A 33 -18.40 6.37 -1.80
N TYR A 34 -18.03 7.04 -0.70
CA TYR A 34 -16.80 6.83 0.03
C TYR A 34 -17.10 6.20 1.38
N ILE A 35 -16.16 5.44 1.92
CA ILE A 35 -16.22 4.78 3.24
C ILE A 35 -14.99 5.19 4.06
N PRO A 36 -14.99 5.08 5.40
CA PRO A 36 -13.86 5.51 6.21
C PRO A 36 -12.59 4.72 5.93
N PHE A 37 -11.45 5.42 5.93
CA PHE A 37 -10.15 4.78 6.08
C PHE A 37 -9.87 4.54 7.57
N PRO A 38 -9.58 3.30 8.00
CA PRO A 38 -9.29 2.98 9.40
C PRO A 38 -7.93 3.50 9.83
N ASP A 39 -7.81 3.94 11.09
CA ASP A 39 -6.54 4.42 11.63
C ASP A 39 -5.54 3.29 11.91
N LEU A 40 -4.24 3.65 11.89
CA LEU A 40 -3.16 2.73 12.23
C LEU A 40 -3.01 2.67 13.75
N VAL A 41 -3.26 1.49 14.33
CA VAL A 41 -3.09 1.26 15.75
C VAL A 41 -1.85 0.41 15.98
N PRO A 42 -0.90 0.84 16.84
CA PRO A 42 0.25 0.03 17.22
C PRO A 42 -0.18 -1.26 17.95
N PHE A 43 0.43 -2.38 17.56
CA PHE A 43 0.17 -3.72 18.11
C PHE A 43 1.34 -4.22 18.97
N THR A 44 2.59 -4.00 18.52
CA THR A 44 3.78 -4.61 19.17
C THR A 44 4.57 -3.62 20.00
N SER A 45 5.51 -4.15 20.81
CA SER A 45 6.64 -3.36 21.28
C SER A 45 7.45 -2.80 20.09
N ALA A 46 8.24 -1.75 20.34
CA ALA A 46 9.11 -1.21 19.31
C ALA A 46 10.19 -2.23 18.93
N LEU A 47 10.49 -2.33 17.64
CA LEU A 47 11.66 -3.02 17.13
C LEU A 47 12.91 -2.25 17.57
N PRO A 48 14.03 -2.91 17.93
CA PRO A 48 15.22 -2.21 18.46
C PRO A 48 15.89 -1.21 17.51
N ALA A 49 15.61 -1.29 16.21
CA ALA A 49 16.12 -0.38 15.19
C ALA A 49 15.14 -0.31 14.01
N GLN A 50 15.42 0.59 13.07
CA GLN A 50 14.58 0.79 11.88
C GLN A 50 14.34 -0.54 11.14
N PRO A 51 13.07 -0.89 10.84
CA PRO A 51 12.75 -2.03 10.01
C PRO A 51 13.15 -1.73 8.56
N LEU A 52 13.96 -2.62 7.98
CA LEU A 52 14.43 -2.58 6.60
C LEU A 52 13.86 -3.74 5.78
N GLY A 53 12.80 -4.37 6.25
CA GLY A 53 12.07 -5.42 5.55
C GLY A 53 11.31 -6.27 6.56
N TYR A 54 10.15 -6.76 6.14
CA TYR A 54 9.19 -7.41 7.03
C TYR A 54 8.37 -8.41 6.25
N PHE A 55 7.93 -9.46 6.95
CA PHE A 55 7.26 -10.58 6.32
C PHE A 55 6.39 -11.33 7.30
N ARG A 56 5.28 -11.86 6.79
CA ARG A 56 4.40 -12.75 7.53
C ARG A 56 4.43 -14.12 6.85
N ALA A 57 4.82 -15.13 7.62
CA ALA A 57 4.80 -16.52 7.23
C ALA A 57 3.65 -17.26 7.91
N ARG A 58 3.16 -18.34 7.29
CA ARG A 58 2.16 -19.23 7.89
C ARG A 58 2.60 -20.68 7.71
N SER A 59 2.82 -21.41 8.81
CA SER A 59 3.19 -22.82 8.74
C SER A 59 2.02 -23.70 8.30
N GLN A 60 2.31 -24.96 7.92
CA GLN A 60 1.27 -25.94 7.59
C GLN A 60 0.27 -26.19 8.73
N ASN A 61 0.70 -26.07 9.99
CA ASN A 61 -0.15 -26.19 11.17
C ASN A 61 -1.00 -24.93 11.44
N GLY A 62 -0.97 -23.94 10.53
CA GLY A 62 -1.74 -22.71 10.62
C GLY A 62 -1.16 -21.63 11.53
N GLN A 63 -0.01 -21.89 12.19
CA GLN A 63 0.69 -20.91 13.03
C GLN A 63 1.23 -19.77 12.19
N VAL A 64 1.02 -18.53 12.64
CA VAL A 64 1.50 -17.33 11.96
C VAL A 64 2.78 -16.85 12.65
N SER A 65 3.82 -16.60 11.87
CA SER A 65 5.07 -16.00 12.35
C SER A 65 5.32 -14.70 11.60
N ILE A 66 5.69 -13.64 12.32
CA ILE A 66 6.06 -12.35 11.73
C ILE A 66 7.55 -12.15 11.92
N PHE A 67 8.25 -11.82 10.84
CA PHE A 67 9.67 -11.52 10.82
C PHE A 67 9.90 -10.07 10.41
N ALA A 68 10.95 -9.47 10.98
CA ALA A 68 11.42 -8.15 10.61
C ALA A 68 12.95 -8.13 10.62
N GLY A 69 13.56 -7.51 9.61
CA GLY A 69 15.00 -7.32 9.53
C GLY A 69 15.37 -5.87 9.81
N THR A 70 16.42 -5.67 10.60
CA THR A 70 17.09 -4.36 10.77
C THR A 70 18.41 -4.36 10.03
N ALA A 71 19.19 -3.28 10.14
CA ALA A 71 20.50 -3.20 9.50
C ALA A 71 21.43 -4.36 9.88
N THR A 72 21.37 -4.80 11.15
CA THR A 72 22.35 -5.72 11.74
C THR A 72 21.78 -7.06 12.19
N LYS A 73 20.45 -7.19 12.33
CA LYS A 73 19.77 -8.33 12.96
C LYS A 73 18.45 -8.71 12.29
N LEU A 74 18.04 -9.96 12.44
CA LEU A 74 16.74 -10.50 12.07
C LEU A 74 15.96 -10.86 13.32
N TYR A 75 14.70 -10.46 13.38
CA TYR A 75 13.82 -10.66 14.53
C TYR A 75 12.57 -11.44 14.14
N GLN A 76 12.07 -12.23 15.09
CA GLN A 76 10.75 -12.85 15.05
C GLN A 76 9.88 -12.26 16.16
N LEU A 77 8.64 -11.92 15.85
CA LEU A 77 7.67 -11.46 16.85
C LEU A 77 7.27 -12.64 17.75
N ASN A 78 7.36 -12.46 19.06
CA ASN A 78 6.72 -13.35 20.01
C ASN A 78 5.23 -13.01 20.07
N ASN A 79 4.38 -13.90 19.55
CA ASN A 79 2.94 -13.67 19.48
C ASN A 79 2.26 -13.64 20.86
N THR A 80 2.91 -14.08 21.95
CA THR A 80 2.36 -14.02 23.31
C THR A 80 2.68 -12.67 23.95
N THR A 81 3.96 -12.31 24.00
CA THR A 81 4.41 -11.09 24.71
C THR A 81 4.43 -9.84 23.86
N LEU A 82 4.24 -9.97 22.53
CA LEU A 82 4.32 -8.87 21.56
C LEU A 82 5.69 -8.19 21.50
N VAL A 83 6.73 -8.90 21.94
CA VAL A 83 8.13 -8.46 21.91
C VAL A 83 8.89 -9.13 20.78
N TRP A 84 9.83 -8.40 20.18
CA TRP A 84 10.72 -8.90 19.14
C TRP A 84 11.88 -9.72 19.73
N THR A 85 12.04 -10.96 19.27
CA THR A 85 13.14 -11.85 19.66
C THR A 85 14.19 -11.91 18.55
N ASP A 86 15.46 -11.70 18.89
CA ASP A 86 16.56 -11.86 17.93
C ASP A 86 16.68 -13.34 17.54
N VAL A 87 16.52 -13.61 16.25
CA VAL A 87 16.65 -14.94 15.64
C VAL A 87 17.75 -14.94 14.57
N SER A 88 18.66 -13.97 14.61
CA SER A 88 19.80 -13.89 13.69
C SER A 88 20.68 -15.12 13.80
N LYS A 89 21.39 -15.43 12.71
CA LYS A 89 22.49 -16.41 12.75
C LYS A 89 23.47 -16.05 13.86
N ALA A 90 23.86 -17.05 14.66
CA ALA A 90 24.81 -16.89 15.75
C ALA A 90 26.08 -16.15 15.31
N ALA A 91 26.57 -15.25 16.18
CA ALA A 91 27.79 -14.46 15.96
C ALA A 91 27.85 -13.69 14.62
N THR A 92 26.68 -13.36 14.04
CA THR A 92 26.58 -12.64 12.78
C THR A 92 26.04 -11.23 12.98
N THR A 93 26.59 -10.30 12.21
CA THR A 93 26.11 -8.93 12.03
C THR A 93 25.87 -8.75 10.54
N TYR A 94 24.62 -8.50 10.16
CA TYR A 94 24.22 -8.28 8.77
C TYR A 94 24.58 -6.86 8.30
N GLY A 95 24.56 -6.64 6.99
CA GLY A 95 24.89 -5.39 6.32
C GLY A 95 23.71 -4.73 5.59
N ALA A 96 22.46 -4.98 5.99
CA ALA A 96 21.29 -4.37 5.34
C ALA A 96 21.25 -2.85 5.56
N ASN A 97 20.67 -2.11 4.60
CA ASN A 97 20.51 -0.65 4.69
C ASN A 97 19.32 -0.17 3.83
N THR A 98 19.09 1.14 3.75
CA THR A 98 17.93 1.72 3.05
C THR A 98 17.90 1.46 1.54
N VAL A 99 19.05 1.19 0.91
CA VAL A 99 19.16 0.81 -0.52
C VAL A 99 19.32 -0.70 -0.73
N ALA A 100 19.74 -1.43 0.31
CA ALA A 100 19.91 -2.88 0.35
C ALA A 100 19.01 -3.47 1.44
N GLN A 101 17.69 -3.32 1.26
CA GLN A 101 16.68 -3.78 2.21
C GLN A 101 16.57 -5.31 2.21
N TRP A 102 15.96 -5.84 3.26
CA TRP A 102 15.61 -7.24 3.35
C TRP A 102 14.40 -7.55 2.48
N CYS A 103 14.54 -8.59 1.67
CA CYS A 103 13.44 -9.24 1.00
C CYS A 103 13.24 -10.64 1.58
N PHE A 104 11.99 -10.98 1.88
CA PHE A 104 11.63 -12.29 2.40
C PHE A 104 10.70 -13.01 1.43
N GLU A 105 10.74 -14.34 1.46
CA GLU A 105 9.79 -15.19 0.77
C GLU A 105 9.61 -16.50 1.53
N GLN A 106 8.40 -17.07 1.48
CA GLN A 106 8.12 -18.39 2.05
C GLN A 106 8.17 -19.45 0.94
N PHE A 107 8.90 -20.53 1.17
CA PHE A 107 8.93 -21.72 0.33
C PHE A 107 8.62 -22.95 1.19
N GLY A 108 7.38 -23.44 1.13
CA GLY A 108 6.90 -24.48 2.05
C GLY A 108 6.98 -24.01 3.50
N ASP A 109 7.66 -24.75 4.37
CA ASP A 109 7.91 -24.36 5.77
C ASP A 109 9.20 -23.56 5.97
N TYR A 110 9.91 -23.21 4.89
CA TYR A 110 11.11 -22.40 4.96
C TYR A 110 10.80 -20.92 4.68
N VAL A 111 11.33 -20.05 5.53
CA VAL A 111 11.38 -18.61 5.30
C VAL A 111 12.79 -18.26 4.84
N ILE A 112 12.89 -17.68 3.65
CA ILE A 112 14.16 -17.23 3.08
C ILE A 112 14.23 -15.73 3.26
N ALA A 113 15.36 -15.22 3.73
CA ALA A 113 15.64 -13.80 3.87
C ALA A 113 16.90 -13.46 3.10
N VAL A 114 16.83 -12.45 2.22
CA VAL A 114 17.97 -11.98 1.44
C VAL A 114 18.12 -10.47 1.60
N ASN A 115 19.36 -10.03 1.61
CA ASN A 115 19.74 -8.67 1.27
C ASN A 115 20.99 -8.78 0.38
N ILE A 116 21.24 -7.78 -0.47
CA ILE A 116 22.30 -7.89 -1.49
C ILE A 116 23.72 -7.98 -0.89
N ASN A 117 23.90 -7.60 0.39
CA ASN A 117 25.20 -7.52 1.05
C ASN A 117 25.59 -8.82 1.75
N ASP A 118 24.62 -9.61 2.21
CA ASP A 118 24.82 -10.85 2.96
C ASP A 118 24.48 -12.10 2.14
N ASN A 119 24.94 -13.25 2.63
CA ASN A 119 24.53 -14.53 2.06
C ASN A 119 23.05 -14.78 2.36
N PRO A 120 22.27 -15.36 1.41
CA PRO A 120 20.88 -15.74 1.66
C PRO A 120 20.74 -16.56 2.95
N GLN A 121 19.76 -16.21 3.77
CA GLN A 121 19.47 -16.85 5.06
C GLN A 121 18.20 -17.70 4.96
N VAL A 122 18.11 -18.75 5.76
CA VAL A 122 16.95 -19.65 5.85
C VAL A 122 16.55 -19.91 7.30
N PHE A 123 15.24 -19.99 7.55
CA PHE A 123 14.62 -20.35 8.82
C PHE A 123 13.50 -21.36 8.58
N GLN A 124 13.51 -22.50 9.27
CA GLN A 124 12.45 -23.50 9.17
C GLN A 124 11.40 -23.28 10.26
N LEU A 125 10.16 -23.01 9.85
CA LEU A 125 9.04 -22.79 10.76
C LEU A 125 8.79 -24.01 11.65
N GLY A 126 8.68 -23.78 12.95
CA GLY A 126 8.43 -24.84 13.95
C GLY A 126 9.64 -25.72 14.31
N VAL A 127 10.81 -25.48 13.71
CA VAL A 127 12.04 -26.25 13.97
C VAL A 127 13.21 -25.33 14.34
N SER A 128 13.48 -24.31 13.53
CA SER A 128 14.58 -23.37 13.76
C SER A 128 14.29 -22.46 14.95
N THR A 129 15.34 -22.13 15.69
CA THR A 129 15.35 -21.06 16.69
C THR A 129 16.11 -19.82 16.22
N GLN A 130 16.95 -19.97 15.19
CA GLN A 130 17.73 -18.92 14.55
C GLN A 130 17.85 -19.18 13.05
N PHE A 131 18.09 -18.13 12.27
CA PHE A 131 18.46 -18.21 10.86
C PHE A 131 19.82 -18.87 10.67
N ALA A 132 20.02 -19.49 9.52
CA ALA A 132 21.29 -20.03 9.06
C ALA A 132 21.54 -19.64 7.60
N ASP A 133 22.77 -19.79 7.11
CA ASP A 133 23.05 -19.60 5.68
C ASP A 133 22.31 -20.66 4.86
N LEU A 134 21.70 -20.24 3.75
CA LEU A 134 21.07 -21.16 2.80
C LEU A 134 22.13 -22.04 2.13
N GLY A 135 21.93 -23.36 2.15
CA GLY A 135 22.84 -24.33 1.56
C GLY A 135 22.95 -24.23 0.03
N GLY A 136 23.98 -24.86 -0.53
CA GLY A 136 24.19 -24.91 -1.99
C GLY A 136 24.91 -23.71 -2.61
N SER A 137 25.39 -22.77 -1.78
CA SER A 137 26.12 -21.58 -2.22
C SER A 137 25.34 -20.69 -3.22
N PRO A 138 24.09 -20.30 -2.93
CA PRO A 138 23.37 -19.34 -3.75
C PRO A 138 24.13 -18.01 -3.87
N PRO A 139 23.97 -17.28 -4.98
CA PRO A 139 24.49 -15.92 -5.10
C PRO A 139 23.79 -14.97 -4.12
N LYS A 140 24.47 -13.88 -3.74
CA LYS A 140 23.85 -12.77 -3.00
C LYS A 140 22.89 -12.00 -3.90
N ALA A 141 21.74 -11.59 -3.37
CA ALA A 141 20.66 -11.01 -4.14
C ALA A 141 19.86 -9.99 -3.33
N ALA A 142 19.31 -8.96 -3.99
CA ALA A 142 18.43 -8.00 -3.32
C ALA A 142 17.02 -8.54 -3.11
N PHE A 143 16.53 -9.40 -4.02
CA PHE A 143 15.17 -9.92 -3.97
C PHE A 143 15.12 -11.43 -4.09
N VAL A 144 14.12 -12.00 -3.42
CA VAL A 144 13.77 -13.42 -3.48
C VAL A 144 12.27 -13.56 -3.76
N ARG A 145 11.91 -14.49 -4.64
CA ARG A 145 10.53 -14.84 -5.00
C ARG A 145 10.40 -16.35 -5.19
N ALA A 146 9.23 -16.89 -4.91
CA ALA A 146 8.88 -18.27 -5.20
C ALA A 146 8.14 -18.30 -6.54
N TRP A 147 8.65 -19.05 -7.52
CA TRP A 147 8.03 -19.27 -8.82
C TRP A 147 7.55 -20.71 -8.90
N GLY A 148 6.40 -20.98 -8.25
CA GLY A 148 5.97 -22.36 -8.01
C GLY A 148 7.00 -23.11 -7.16
N ASP A 149 7.58 -24.17 -7.72
CA ASP A 149 8.53 -25.05 -7.02
C ASP A 149 10.00 -24.60 -7.15
N PHE A 150 10.23 -23.38 -7.60
CA PHE A 150 11.56 -22.77 -7.69
C PHE A 150 11.71 -21.61 -6.73
N LEU A 151 12.84 -21.56 -6.01
CA LEU A 151 13.25 -20.36 -5.29
C LEU A 151 14.14 -19.52 -6.20
N CYS A 152 13.73 -18.28 -6.46
CA CYS A 152 14.35 -17.43 -7.46
C CYS A 152 14.94 -16.18 -6.83
N LEU A 153 16.18 -15.89 -7.19
CA LEU A 153 16.94 -14.74 -6.76
C LEU A 153 17.04 -13.73 -7.89
N LEU A 154 16.80 -12.46 -7.55
CA LEU A 154 16.79 -11.36 -8.50
C LEU A 154 17.69 -10.22 -8.01
N GLN A 155 18.20 -9.42 -8.96
CA GLN A 155 19.17 -8.36 -8.69
C GLN A 155 20.38 -8.90 -7.93
N LEU A 156 21.12 -9.80 -8.58
CA LEU A 156 22.29 -10.42 -7.97
C LEU A 156 23.41 -9.40 -7.79
N ALA A 157 24.20 -9.55 -6.72
CA ALA A 157 25.28 -8.63 -6.39
C ALA A 157 26.35 -8.52 -7.50
N THR A 158 26.60 -9.63 -8.21
CA THR A 158 27.59 -9.70 -9.30
C THR A 158 26.99 -9.49 -10.68
N ASN A 159 25.73 -9.91 -10.89
CA ASN A 159 25.03 -9.84 -12.17
C ASN A 159 23.62 -9.26 -11.95
N PRO A 160 23.48 -7.93 -11.88
CA PRO A 160 22.20 -7.30 -11.52
C PRO A 160 21.12 -7.43 -12.61
N ASN A 161 21.49 -7.72 -13.85
CA ASN A 161 20.59 -8.00 -14.98
C ASN A 161 20.24 -9.49 -15.13
N ARG A 162 20.54 -10.32 -14.13
CA ARG A 162 20.29 -11.76 -14.11
C ARG A 162 19.16 -12.12 -13.15
N VAL A 163 18.38 -13.13 -13.53
CA VAL A 163 17.60 -13.94 -12.59
C VAL A 163 18.19 -15.35 -12.52
N GLN A 164 18.24 -15.93 -11.32
CA GLN A 164 18.77 -17.27 -11.10
C GLN A 164 17.88 -18.04 -10.15
N TRP A 165 17.66 -19.33 -10.40
CA TRP A 165 16.74 -20.15 -9.62
C TRP A 165 17.38 -21.43 -9.11
N SER A 166 16.85 -21.90 -7.98
CA SER A 166 17.26 -23.13 -7.33
C SER A 166 16.91 -24.37 -8.17
N GLY A 167 17.35 -25.53 -7.72
CA GLY A 167 16.85 -26.79 -8.25
C GLY A 167 15.36 -26.94 -7.96
N LEU A 168 14.67 -27.73 -8.79
CA LEU A 168 13.25 -28.01 -8.66
C LEU A 168 12.97 -28.60 -7.27
N ASN A 169 12.09 -27.94 -6.50
CA ASN A 169 11.72 -28.29 -5.14
C ASN A 169 12.92 -28.49 -4.18
N ASN A 170 14.05 -27.83 -4.47
CA ASN A 170 15.25 -27.92 -3.64
C ASN A 170 15.94 -26.56 -3.54
N ILE A 171 15.58 -25.81 -2.49
CA ILE A 171 16.10 -24.47 -2.19
C ILE A 171 17.61 -24.43 -1.90
N ALA A 172 18.24 -25.58 -1.67
CA ALA A 172 19.66 -25.71 -1.37
C ALA A 172 20.49 -26.24 -2.55
N PHE A 173 19.93 -26.27 -3.76
CA PHE A 173 20.62 -26.69 -4.98
C PHE A 173 20.72 -25.53 -5.97
N TRP A 174 21.94 -25.15 -6.38
CA TRP A 174 22.18 -23.94 -7.20
C TRP A 174 23.16 -24.17 -8.36
N THR A 175 23.42 -25.43 -8.73
CA THR A 175 24.32 -25.77 -9.85
C THR A 175 23.59 -25.65 -11.19
N PRO A 176 23.93 -24.67 -12.04
CA PRO A 176 23.24 -24.48 -13.32
C PRO A 176 23.36 -25.70 -14.24
N GLY A 177 22.29 -26.00 -14.98
CA GLY A 177 22.22 -27.12 -15.91
C GLY A 177 21.95 -28.49 -15.27
N SER A 178 21.70 -28.53 -13.96
CA SER A 178 21.37 -29.76 -13.23
C SER A 178 20.15 -29.54 -12.31
N ASN A 179 19.37 -30.60 -12.08
CA ASN A 179 18.16 -30.56 -11.24
C ASN A 179 17.21 -29.36 -11.57
N ASN A 180 17.15 -28.98 -12.85
CA ASN A 180 16.41 -27.80 -13.34
C ASN A 180 16.82 -26.45 -12.72
N SER A 181 17.95 -26.38 -12.01
CA SER A 181 18.56 -25.10 -11.63
C SER A 181 19.25 -24.49 -12.83
N ASP A 182 19.00 -23.21 -13.07
CA ASP A 182 19.66 -22.46 -14.13
C ASP A 182 19.50 -20.94 -13.90
N PHE A 183 19.87 -20.13 -14.88
CA PHE A 183 19.74 -18.68 -14.85
C PHE A 183 19.34 -18.09 -16.22
N GLN A 184 18.91 -16.83 -16.22
CA GLN A 184 18.70 -16.05 -17.43
C GLN A 184 19.35 -14.67 -17.29
N ASP A 185 20.21 -14.34 -18.24
CA ASP A 185 20.75 -12.99 -18.43
C ASP A 185 19.87 -12.22 -19.41
N PHE A 186 19.47 -11.01 -19.03
CA PHE A 186 18.76 -10.12 -19.94
C PHE A 186 19.76 -9.21 -20.67
N PRO A 187 19.76 -9.20 -22.02
CA PRO A 187 20.71 -8.39 -22.79
C PRO A 187 20.42 -6.88 -22.72
N GLU A 188 19.19 -6.51 -22.41
CA GLU A 188 18.71 -5.14 -22.32
C GLU A 188 17.60 -5.00 -21.26
N GLY A 189 17.36 -3.76 -20.81
CA GLY A 189 16.37 -3.44 -19.79
C GLY A 189 16.95 -2.93 -18.47
N GLY A 190 18.26 -3.08 -18.26
CA GLY A 190 18.96 -2.61 -17.06
C GLY A 190 18.91 -3.61 -15.92
N VAL A 191 18.89 -3.09 -14.69
CA VAL A 191 18.85 -3.92 -13.47
C VAL A 191 17.47 -4.59 -13.32
N VAL A 192 17.46 -5.85 -12.86
CA VAL A 192 16.21 -6.54 -12.49
C VAL A 192 15.69 -5.92 -11.21
N GLN A 193 14.45 -5.44 -11.23
CA GLN A 193 13.81 -4.74 -10.11
C GLN A 193 12.93 -5.68 -9.28
N GLY A 194 12.41 -6.76 -9.88
CA GLY A 194 11.62 -7.74 -9.14
C GLY A 194 10.76 -8.61 -10.05
N SER A 195 9.87 -9.39 -9.44
CA SER A 195 8.90 -10.18 -10.18
C SER A 195 7.62 -10.41 -9.37
N SER A 196 6.55 -10.79 -10.07
CA SER A 196 5.35 -11.39 -9.46
C SER A 196 5.66 -12.76 -8.86
N ARG A 197 4.75 -13.26 -8.01
CA ARG A 197 4.90 -14.57 -7.31
C ARG A 197 4.23 -15.75 -8.02
N ALA A 198 3.82 -15.59 -9.28
CA ALA A 198 3.20 -16.66 -10.05
C ALA A 198 4.25 -17.68 -10.55
N THR A 199 3.81 -18.90 -10.88
CA THR A 199 4.67 -19.92 -11.53
C THR A 199 5.20 -19.44 -12.88
N ASN A 200 4.39 -18.67 -13.61
CA ASN A 200 4.78 -17.97 -14.84
C ASN A 200 4.90 -16.48 -14.53
N PRO A 201 6.01 -16.03 -13.95
CA PRO A 201 6.12 -14.69 -13.38
C PRO A 201 6.25 -13.62 -14.47
N ILE A 202 5.74 -12.44 -14.16
CA ILE A 202 6.15 -11.18 -14.79
C ILE A 202 7.39 -10.66 -14.08
N ILE A 203 8.45 -10.43 -14.84
CA ILE A 203 9.75 -9.94 -14.39
C ILE A 203 9.90 -8.49 -14.84
N PHE A 204 10.16 -7.62 -13.87
CA PHE A 204 10.33 -6.20 -14.07
C PHE A 204 11.81 -5.87 -14.04
N LEU A 205 12.32 -5.23 -15.09
CA LEU A 205 13.60 -4.54 -15.10
C LEU A 205 13.33 -3.03 -15.00
N GLU A 206 14.39 -2.22 -14.95
CA GLU A 206 14.27 -0.75 -14.95
C GLU A 206 13.53 -0.22 -16.18
N ARG A 207 13.77 -0.84 -17.34
CA ARG A 207 13.27 -0.33 -18.63
C ARG A 207 12.53 -1.37 -19.47
N ASN A 208 12.53 -2.65 -19.11
CA ASN A 208 11.83 -3.68 -19.86
C ASN A 208 11.00 -4.56 -18.91
N ILE A 209 9.98 -5.23 -19.45
CA ILE A 209 9.20 -6.24 -18.73
C ILE A 209 9.18 -7.52 -19.56
N TYR A 210 9.45 -8.63 -18.89
CA TYR A 210 9.43 -9.97 -19.47
C TYR A 210 8.39 -10.84 -18.80
N ARG A 211 7.79 -11.74 -19.56
CA ARG A 211 6.99 -12.85 -19.04
C ARG A 211 7.82 -14.12 -19.12
N ALA A 212 8.04 -14.77 -17.99
CA ALA A 212 8.66 -16.09 -17.96
C ALA A 212 7.57 -17.17 -18.00
N THR A 213 7.80 -18.23 -18.78
CA THR A 213 6.91 -19.40 -18.87
C THR A 213 7.70 -20.65 -18.53
N PHE A 214 7.25 -21.39 -17.52
CA PHE A 214 7.84 -22.67 -17.16
C PHE A 214 7.54 -23.72 -18.24
N VAL A 215 8.56 -24.48 -18.66
CA VAL A 215 8.43 -25.53 -19.69
C VAL A 215 8.82 -26.90 -19.09
N PRO A 216 7.84 -27.66 -18.56
CA PRO A 216 8.11 -28.95 -17.92
C PRO A 216 8.71 -29.96 -18.90
N GLY A 217 9.72 -30.72 -18.47
CA GLY A 217 10.34 -31.79 -19.27
C GLY A 217 11.25 -31.31 -20.42
N SER A 218 11.43 -30.00 -20.58
CA SER A 218 12.36 -29.40 -21.54
C SER A 218 13.76 -29.22 -20.93
N SER A 219 14.80 -29.19 -21.78
CA SER A 219 16.15 -28.77 -21.38
C SER A 219 16.21 -27.29 -21.03
N VAL A 220 15.33 -26.48 -21.64
CA VAL A 220 15.10 -25.08 -21.27
C VAL A 220 14.03 -25.06 -20.20
N VAL A 221 14.38 -24.61 -18.98
CA VAL A 221 13.49 -24.62 -17.82
C VAL A 221 12.41 -23.52 -17.92
N PHE A 222 12.82 -22.31 -18.30
CA PHE A 222 11.93 -21.16 -18.51
C PHE A 222 12.19 -20.53 -19.88
N THR A 223 11.12 -20.13 -20.58
CA THR A 223 11.22 -19.25 -21.74
C THR A 223 10.85 -17.83 -21.34
N PHE A 224 11.53 -16.84 -21.90
CA PHE A 224 11.35 -15.43 -21.56
C PHE A 224 10.90 -14.65 -22.78
N GLN A 225 9.70 -14.07 -22.70
CA GLN A 225 9.15 -13.22 -23.75
C GLN A 225 9.15 -11.77 -23.27
N LYS A 226 9.78 -10.87 -24.04
CA LYS A 226 9.66 -9.42 -23.78
C LYS A 226 8.23 -8.99 -24.10
N ILE A 227 7.52 -8.48 -23.10
CA ILE A 227 6.15 -7.97 -23.25
C ILE A 227 6.11 -6.44 -23.31
N GLN A 228 7.12 -5.77 -22.75
CA GLN A 228 7.23 -4.32 -22.79
C GLN A 228 8.68 -3.86 -23.01
N ASP A 229 8.84 -2.84 -23.84
CA ASP A 229 10.10 -2.17 -24.13
C ASP A 229 10.06 -0.72 -23.61
N LYS A 230 11.20 -0.22 -23.09
CA LYS A 230 11.39 1.15 -22.57
C LYS A 230 10.41 1.59 -21.46
N ARG A 231 9.74 0.65 -20.80
CA ARG A 231 8.98 0.87 -19.57
C ARG A 231 9.22 -0.30 -18.63
N GLY A 232 9.51 0.01 -17.38
CA GLY A 232 9.82 -0.94 -16.32
C GLY A 232 9.45 -0.37 -14.95
N ALA A 233 9.82 -1.06 -13.88
CA ALA A 233 9.57 -0.56 -12.53
C ALA A 233 10.68 0.41 -12.12
N LYS A 234 10.33 1.63 -11.70
CA LYS A 234 11.32 2.56 -11.14
C LYS A 234 11.60 2.26 -9.68
N SER A 235 10.56 1.85 -8.96
CA SER A 235 10.67 1.38 -7.59
C SER A 235 10.47 -0.13 -7.52
N PRO A 236 11.49 -0.90 -7.13
CA PRO A 236 11.35 -2.34 -7.00
C PRO A 236 10.38 -2.74 -5.88
N TYR A 237 10.27 -1.93 -4.83
CA TYR A 237 9.38 -2.18 -3.69
C TYR A 237 7.91 -1.82 -3.98
N SER A 238 7.63 -1.05 -5.05
CA SER A 238 6.27 -0.76 -5.50
C SER A 238 5.55 -1.96 -6.12
N ILE A 239 6.29 -3.02 -6.48
CA ILE A 239 5.76 -4.19 -7.17
C ILE A 239 4.94 -5.04 -6.20
N ALA A 240 3.63 -5.11 -6.43
CA ALA A 240 2.72 -5.97 -5.70
C ALA A 240 1.97 -6.90 -6.66
N SER A 241 1.68 -8.14 -6.25
CA SER A 241 0.94 -9.11 -7.07
C SER A 241 -0.07 -9.91 -6.28
N ARG A 242 -1.21 -10.23 -6.90
CA ARG A 242 -2.27 -11.10 -6.37
C ARG A 242 -2.82 -11.95 -7.51
N GLY A 243 -2.65 -13.27 -7.37
CA GLY A 243 -2.90 -14.19 -8.48
C GLY A 243 -2.05 -13.81 -9.69
N ASP A 244 -2.69 -13.74 -10.86
CA ASP A 244 -2.02 -13.42 -12.12
C ASP A 244 -1.91 -11.91 -12.42
N MET A 245 -2.42 -11.05 -11.52
CA MET A 245 -2.30 -9.60 -11.66
C MET A 245 -1.08 -9.08 -10.91
N ALA A 246 -0.36 -8.15 -11.54
CA ALA A 246 0.72 -7.39 -10.91
C ALA A 246 0.49 -5.89 -11.07
N PHE A 247 0.95 -5.12 -10.10
CA PHE A 247 0.85 -3.67 -10.05
C PHE A 247 2.23 -3.11 -9.74
N TYR A 248 2.59 -1.99 -10.36
CA TYR A 248 3.88 -1.35 -10.16
C TYR A 248 3.81 0.14 -10.48
N ALA A 249 4.79 0.89 -9.98
CA ALA A 249 5.02 2.29 -10.34
C ALA A 249 6.27 2.41 -11.22
N ASP A 250 6.17 3.18 -12.31
CA ASP A 250 7.31 3.58 -13.11
C ASP A 250 7.82 4.98 -12.71
N GLU A 251 8.48 5.70 -13.62
CA GLU A 251 9.01 7.04 -13.35
C GLU A 251 7.93 8.15 -13.28
N GLY A 252 6.73 7.90 -13.80
CA GLY A 252 5.69 8.94 -13.89
C GLY A 252 4.25 8.46 -13.86
N GLY A 253 3.99 7.17 -13.66
CA GLY A 253 2.64 6.65 -13.56
C GLY A 253 2.50 5.29 -12.90
N PHE A 254 1.26 4.95 -12.59
CA PHE A 254 0.87 3.66 -12.02
C PHE A 254 0.37 2.71 -13.11
N PHE A 255 0.77 1.44 -13.02
CA PHE A 255 0.45 0.42 -14.02
C PHE A 255 -0.11 -0.86 -13.40
N GLN A 256 -1.01 -1.49 -14.14
CA GLN A 256 -1.50 -2.84 -13.91
C GLN A 256 -1.05 -3.73 -15.07
N VAL A 257 -0.55 -4.93 -14.74
CA VAL A 257 -0.25 -6.00 -15.69
C VAL A 257 -1.27 -7.11 -15.49
N GLY A 258 -1.98 -7.46 -16.56
CA GLY A 258 -2.92 -8.57 -16.61
C GLY A 258 -2.24 -9.92 -16.74
N ALA A 259 -3.03 -10.99 -16.56
CA ALA A 259 -2.57 -12.38 -16.63
C ALA A 259 -1.99 -12.79 -17.99
N ASP A 260 -2.43 -12.12 -19.05
CA ASP A 260 -1.98 -12.28 -20.43
C ASP A 260 -0.68 -11.51 -20.72
N GLY A 261 -0.25 -10.64 -19.81
CA GLY A 261 0.88 -9.72 -19.99
C GLY A 261 0.46 -8.36 -20.54
N THR A 262 -0.84 -8.07 -20.68
CA THR A 262 -1.33 -6.75 -21.11
C THR A 262 -1.07 -5.72 -20.02
N ILE A 263 -0.50 -4.57 -20.40
CA ILE A 263 -0.18 -3.48 -19.47
C ILE A 263 -1.18 -2.33 -19.68
N ALA A 264 -1.81 -1.90 -18.60
CA ALA A 264 -2.71 -0.74 -18.57
C ALA A 264 -2.18 0.33 -17.60
N GLY A 265 -2.13 1.58 -18.06
CA GLY A 265 -1.91 2.73 -17.19
C GLY A 265 -3.18 3.01 -16.39
N VAL A 266 -3.10 2.95 -15.06
CA VAL A 266 -4.27 3.06 -14.18
C VAL A 266 -4.47 4.47 -13.61
N GLY A 267 -3.44 5.32 -13.65
CA GLY A 267 -3.48 6.67 -13.12
C GLY A 267 -3.48 7.80 -14.15
N PHE A 268 -3.41 7.50 -15.45
CA PHE A 268 -3.34 8.51 -16.52
C PHE A 268 -4.60 9.38 -16.56
N GLU A 269 -4.43 10.71 -16.57
CA GLU A 269 -5.52 11.71 -16.43
C GLU A 269 -6.41 11.47 -15.21
N LYS A 270 -5.88 10.79 -14.18
CA LYS A 270 -6.54 10.60 -12.89
C LYS A 270 -5.67 11.15 -11.77
N VAL A 271 -4.53 10.52 -11.49
CA VAL A 271 -3.68 10.81 -10.32
C VAL A 271 -2.19 10.95 -10.62
N ASP A 272 -1.72 10.45 -11.76
CA ASP A 272 -0.29 10.35 -12.08
C ASP A 272 0.42 11.72 -11.97
N ARG A 273 -0.11 12.77 -12.62
CA ARG A 273 0.53 14.11 -12.60
C ARG A 273 0.54 14.70 -11.20
N THR A 274 -0.55 14.54 -10.45
CA THR A 274 -0.69 15.05 -9.08
C THR A 274 0.28 14.38 -8.13
N ILE A 275 0.41 13.05 -8.17
CA ILE A 275 1.25 12.30 -7.24
C ILE A 275 2.74 12.41 -7.62
N PHE A 276 3.09 12.09 -8.86
CA PHE A 276 4.49 12.09 -9.30
C PHE A 276 5.06 13.52 -9.44
N GLY A 277 4.22 14.53 -9.69
CA GLY A 277 4.63 15.93 -9.69
C GLY A 277 5.06 16.48 -8.33
N GLN A 278 4.69 15.81 -7.24
CA GLN A 278 5.10 16.15 -5.88
C GLN A 278 6.37 15.38 -5.43
N MET A 279 6.72 14.29 -6.11
CA MET A 279 7.81 13.42 -5.72
C MET A 279 9.11 13.76 -6.45
N SER A 280 10.24 13.67 -5.74
CA SER A 280 11.57 13.66 -6.37
C SER A 280 11.90 12.26 -6.90
N ALA A 281 12.86 12.16 -7.83
CA ALA A 281 13.28 10.87 -8.40
C ALA A 281 13.78 9.86 -7.35
N SER A 282 14.43 10.33 -6.27
CA SER A 282 14.86 9.47 -5.15
C SER A 282 13.68 8.91 -4.37
N ASN A 283 12.62 9.70 -4.22
CA ASN A 283 11.42 9.32 -3.47
C ASN A 283 10.55 8.34 -4.25
N ILE A 284 10.57 8.43 -5.58
CA ILE A 284 9.89 7.44 -6.43
C ILE A 284 10.50 6.07 -6.17
N ALA A 285 11.84 5.95 -6.18
CA ALA A 285 12.52 4.66 -5.99
C ALA A 285 12.21 3.99 -4.63
N SER A 286 11.87 4.75 -3.59
CA SER A 286 11.57 4.24 -2.25
C SER A 286 10.10 3.85 -2.02
N MET A 287 9.21 4.07 -2.99
CA MET A 287 7.77 3.75 -2.87
C MET A 287 7.54 2.26 -2.53
N VAL A 288 6.62 1.98 -1.60
CA VAL A 288 6.32 0.59 -1.20
C VAL A 288 4.89 0.24 -1.58
N GLY A 289 4.73 -0.88 -2.29
CA GLY A 289 3.45 -1.41 -2.73
C GLY A 289 2.98 -2.57 -1.86
N ALA A 290 1.70 -2.58 -1.48
CA ALA A 290 1.06 -3.70 -0.81
C ALA A 290 -0.33 -3.93 -1.38
N ILE A 291 -0.76 -5.20 -1.44
CA ILE A 291 -2.11 -5.56 -1.86
C ILE A 291 -2.95 -5.91 -0.64
N ASP A 292 -4.20 -5.42 -0.64
CA ASP A 292 -5.22 -5.87 0.29
C ASP A 292 -5.47 -7.38 0.10
N PRO A 293 -5.35 -8.19 1.15
CA PRO A 293 -5.57 -9.63 1.03
C PRO A 293 -7.04 -10.02 0.80
N PHE A 294 -7.98 -9.15 1.15
CA PHE A 294 -9.42 -9.39 1.03
C PHE A 294 -10.01 -8.62 -0.14
N TYR A 295 -9.91 -7.30 -0.11
CA TYR A 295 -10.52 -6.42 -1.08
C TYR A 295 -9.67 -6.28 -2.34
N SER A 296 -10.29 -5.84 -3.42
CA SER A 296 -9.61 -5.66 -4.71
C SER A 296 -8.87 -4.33 -4.77
N ARG A 297 -7.95 -4.10 -3.82
CA ARG A 297 -7.25 -2.83 -3.62
C ARG A 297 -5.74 -2.99 -3.51
N VAL A 298 -5.00 -2.08 -4.15
CA VAL A 298 -3.55 -1.94 -4.03
C VAL A 298 -3.25 -0.59 -3.39
N TYR A 299 -2.27 -0.61 -2.50
CA TYR A 299 -1.80 0.52 -1.72
C TYR A 299 -0.36 0.83 -2.11
N TRP A 300 -0.06 2.11 -2.31
CA TRP A 300 1.31 2.60 -2.43
C TRP A 300 1.57 3.62 -1.34
N ALA A 301 2.51 3.29 -0.45
CA ALA A 301 3.04 4.23 0.53
C ALA A 301 4.11 5.10 -0.15
N CYS A 302 3.90 6.41 -0.11
CA CYS A 302 4.71 7.40 -0.82
C CYS A 302 5.22 8.46 0.16
N ASP A 303 6.48 8.86 -0.03
CA ASP A 303 7.03 10.07 0.58
C ASP A 303 6.88 11.22 -0.42
N LEU A 304 5.73 11.90 -0.36
CA LEU A 304 5.43 13.04 -1.24
C LEU A 304 6.18 14.32 -0.84
N THR A 305 6.82 14.36 0.34
CA THR A 305 7.38 15.61 0.90
C THR A 305 8.87 15.56 1.21
N GLY A 306 9.54 14.43 0.96
CA GLY A 306 10.98 14.28 1.21
C GLY A 306 11.34 14.12 2.69
N LYS A 307 10.41 13.66 3.53
CA LYS A 307 10.64 13.53 4.98
C LYS A 307 11.44 12.28 5.37
N GLY A 308 11.60 11.32 4.46
CA GLY A 308 12.22 10.03 4.74
C GLY A 308 11.27 9.02 5.42
N THR A 309 10.01 9.39 5.61
CA THR A 309 8.89 8.52 6.00
C THR A 309 7.80 8.63 4.94
N PHE A 310 7.00 7.58 4.76
CA PHE A 310 5.84 7.68 3.89
C PHE A 310 4.75 8.40 4.66
N GLY A 311 4.28 9.54 4.15
CA GLY A 311 3.23 10.35 4.78
C GLY A 311 1.87 10.23 4.08
N SER A 312 1.84 9.54 2.94
CA SER A 312 0.65 9.37 2.12
C SER A 312 0.57 7.95 1.58
N ILE A 313 -0.65 7.42 1.55
CA ILE A 313 -0.98 6.12 0.98
C ILE A 313 -1.95 6.38 -0.16
N VAL A 314 -1.50 6.13 -1.39
CA VAL A 314 -2.33 6.21 -2.60
C VAL A 314 -2.97 4.84 -2.83
N ILE A 315 -4.27 4.82 -3.12
CA ILE A 315 -5.07 3.61 -3.07
C ILE A 315 -5.82 3.47 -4.39
N TYR A 316 -5.66 2.33 -5.05
CA TYR A 316 -6.39 1.99 -6.27
C TYR A 316 -7.27 0.77 -6.03
N ASP A 317 -8.57 0.91 -6.27
CA ASP A 317 -9.51 -0.21 -6.30
C ASP A 317 -9.65 -0.67 -7.76
N TRP A 318 -9.07 -1.82 -8.11
CA TRP A 318 -8.98 -2.26 -9.51
C TRP A 318 -10.28 -2.90 -10.03
N GLN A 319 -11.24 -3.23 -9.14
CA GLN A 319 -12.57 -3.65 -9.58
C GLN A 319 -13.45 -2.45 -9.91
N GLN A 320 -13.37 -1.38 -9.10
CA GLN A 320 -14.09 -0.14 -9.35
C GLN A 320 -13.37 0.79 -10.32
N GLN A 321 -12.07 0.56 -10.54
CA GLN A 321 -11.15 1.41 -11.29
C GLN A 321 -11.08 2.85 -10.78
N ARG A 322 -11.22 3.03 -9.45
CA ARG A 322 -11.26 4.33 -8.76
C ARG A 322 -10.08 4.51 -7.82
N TRP A 323 -9.68 5.76 -7.63
CA TRP A 323 -8.59 6.18 -6.75
C TRP A 323 -9.09 6.83 -5.46
N SER A 324 -8.29 6.67 -4.40
CA SER A 324 -8.42 7.40 -3.15
C SER A 324 -7.06 7.62 -2.50
N ILE A 325 -7.00 8.47 -1.47
CA ILE A 325 -5.76 8.78 -0.76
C ILE A 325 -6.02 8.89 0.75
N ALA A 326 -5.06 8.39 1.52
CA ALA A 326 -5.03 8.53 2.97
C ALA A 326 -3.70 9.17 3.42
N SER A 327 -3.75 9.92 4.51
CA SER A 327 -2.55 10.43 5.18
C SER A 327 -2.19 9.53 6.34
N GLN A 328 -0.97 9.01 6.33
CA GLN A 328 -0.43 8.19 7.40
C GLN A 328 1.08 8.29 7.36
N ASP A 329 1.70 8.68 8.48
CA ASP A 329 3.14 8.57 8.65
C ASP A 329 3.50 7.12 9.06
N ASN A 330 4.30 6.45 8.23
CA ASN A 330 4.81 5.10 8.49
C ASN A 330 6.15 4.84 7.77
N VAL A 331 6.81 3.73 8.14
CA VAL A 331 8.10 3.29 7.57
C VAL A 331 7.89 2.24 6.46
N GLY A 332 6.66 1.77 6.27
CA GLY A 332 6.35 0.74 5.28
C GLY A 332 4.97 0.11 5.46
N ILE A 333 4.51 -0.61 4.44
CA ILE A 333 3.20 -1.27 4.40
C ILE A 333 3.32 -2.71 3.89
N PHE A 334 2.55 -3.63 4.47
CA PHE A 334 2.45 -5.02 4.01
C PHE A 334 1.19 -5.70 4.54
N PRO A 335 0.71 -6.77 3.88
CA PRO A 335 -0.30 -7.62 4.48
C PRO A 335 0.31 -8.48 5.60
N ALA A 336 -0.25 -8.38 6.80
CA ALA A 336 0.16 -9.21 7.95
C ALA A 336 -1.07 -9.80 8.64
N ALA A 337 -0.91 -10.92 9.34
CA ALA A 337 -1.95 -11.50 10.19
C ALA A 337 -1.39 -11.68 11.59
N THR A 338 -2.26 -11.61 12.59
CA THR A 338 -1.94 -12.00 13.96
C THR A 338 -2.23 -13.49 14.17
N ALA A 339 -1.56 -14.08 15.17
CA ALA A 339 -2.02 -15.32 15.76
C ALA A 339 -3.27 -15.03 16.60
N GLY A 340 -4.25 -15.95 16.59
CA GLY A 340 -5.44 -15.80 17.43
C GLY A 340 -5.05 -15.86 18.91
N TYR A 341 -5.58 -14.94 19.72
CA TYR A 341 -5.37 -14.93 21.16
C TYR A 341 -6.45 -15.78 21.83
N THR A 342 -6.05 -16.65 22.75
CA THR A 342 -6.98 -17.22 23.74
C THR A 342 -7.20 -16.17 24.85
N LEU A 343 -8.36 -16.20 25.52
CA LEU A 343 -8.68 -15.27 26.62
C LEU A 343 -7.59 -15.22 27.72
N GLU A 344 -6.94 -16.36 27.98
CA GLU A 344 -5.81 -16.49 28.91
C GLU A 344 -4.53 -15.76 28.43
N GLY A 345 -4.33 -15.66 27.11
CA GLY A 345 -3.19 -14.93 26.51
C GLY A 345 -3.36 -13.41 26.54
N LEU A 346 -4.59 -12.91 26.65
CA LEU A 346 -4.89 -11.48 26.70
C LEU A 346 -4.44 -10.85 28.03
N ASP A 347 -4.47 -11.61 29.13
CA ASP A 347 -3.95 -11.19 30.45
C ASP A 347 -2.44 -10.92 30.41
N SER A 348 -1.71 -11.61 29.53
CA SER A 348 -0.28 -11.39 29.30
C SER A 348 0.03 -10.17 28.41
N VAL A 349 -0.95 -9.67 27.66
CA VAL A 349 -0.84 -8.47 26.80
C VAL A 349 -1.18 -7.20 27.58
N SER A 350 -2.22 -7.24 28.42
CA SER A 350 -2.54 -6.17 29.36
C SER A 350 -3.36 -6.72 30.53
N THR A 351 -2.92 -6.44 31.77
CA THR A 351 -3.68 -6.76 32.99
C THR A 351 -4.83 -5.78 33.25
N ASN A 352 -5.03 -4.79 32.35
CA ASN A 352 -6.11 -3.81 32.42
C ASN A 352 -6.87 -3.78 31.09
N ILE A 353 -8.13 -4.20 31.13
CA ILE A 353 -9.04 -4.26 29.97
C ILE A 353 -9.23 -2.88 29.31
N ASP A 354 -9.17 -1.79 30.10
CA ASP A 354 -9.32 -0.42 29.58
C ASP A 354 -8.06 0.09 28.84
N LEU A 355 -6.92 -0.62 28.94
CA LEU A 355 -5.67 -0.27 28.26
C LEU A 355 -5.42 -1.08 26.97
N LEU A 356 -6.37 -1.90 26.54
CA LEU A 356 -6.22 -2.68 25.32
C LEU A 356 -6.21 -1.76 24.08
N PRO A 357 -5.23 -1.89 23.17
CA PRO A 357 -5.14 -1.04 21.98
C PRO A 357 -6.27 -1.30 20.97
N TYR A 358 -6.98 -2.43 21.07
CA TYR A 358 -8.08 -2.79 20.19
C TYR A 358 -9.30 -3.24 20.99
N SER A 359 -10.50 -2.95 20.46
CA SER A 359 -11.74 -3.54 20.96
C SER A 359 -11.65 -5.07 20.93
N LEU A 360 -12.26 -5.75 21.91
CA LEU A 360 -12.31 -7.21 22.03
C LEU A 360 -12.86 -7.90 20.78
N ASP A 361 -13.72 -7.21 20.01
CA ASP A 361 -14.31 -7.73 18.78
C ASP A 361 -13.43 -7.54 17.53
N ALA A 362 -12.26 -6.91 17.66
CA ALA A 362 -11.40 -6.62 16.52
C ALA A 362 -10.91 -7.91 15.84
N LYS A 363 -10.91 -7.91 14.50
CA LYS A 363 -10.40 -9.03 13.68
C LYS A 363 -8.94 -9.40 13.98
N VAL A 364 -8.17 -8.46 14.53
CA VAL A 364 -6.80 -8.67 15.03
C VAL A 364 -6.76 -9.70 16.18
N TRP A 365 -7.83 -9.88 16.95
CA TRP A 365 -7.91 -10.91 18.00
C TRP A 365 -8.40 -12.26 17.49
N GLN A 366 -9.23 -12.27 16.44
CA GLN A 366 -9.80 -13.48 15.85
C GLN A 366 -8.75 -14.35 15.12
N GLY A 367 -7.58 -13.78 14.80
CA GLY A 367 -6.43 -14.48 14.24
C GLY A 367 -6.62 -15.02 12.83
N GLY A 368 -5.53 -15.22 12.10
CA GLY A 368 -5.52 -15.99 10.85
C GLY A 368 -5.96 -15.25 9.57
N ALA A 369 -6.77 -14.19 9.68
CA ALA A 369 -7.15 -13.29 8.58
C ALA A 369 -6.12 -12.14 8.41
N PRO A 370 -5.38 -12.06 7.29
CA PRO A 370 -4.42 -10.97 7.09
C PRO A 370 -5.12 -9.62 6.90
N LEU A 371 -4.61 -8.56 7.53
CA LEU A 371 -5.04 -7.17 7.35
C LEU A 371 -3.88 -6.35 6.80
N LEU A 372 -4.16 -5.16 6.28
CA LEU A 372 -3.11 -4.20 5.97
C LEU A 372 -2.42 -3.79 7.29
N ALA A 373 -1.11 -3.90 7.30
CA ALA A 373 -0.26 -3.58 8.44
C ALA A 373 0.86 -2.61 8.01
N ALA A 374 1.41 -1.91 9.00
CA ALA A 374 2.50 -0.98 8.81
C ALA A 374 3.39 -0.90 10.05
N PHE A 375 4.63 -0.45 9.87
CA PHE A 375 5.47 -0.02 10.98
C PHE A 375 5.30 1.47 11.20
N THR A 376 4.98 1.87 12.43
CA THR A 376 4.96 3.28 12.82
C THR A 376 6.36 3.89 12.77
N THR A 377 6.45 5.21 12.85
CA THR A 377 7.73 5.94 12.95
C THR A 377 8.52 5.58 14.20
N ASP A 378 7.85 5.05 15.25
CA ASP A 378 8.47 4.53 16.48
C ASP A 378 8.81 3.03 16.40
N PHE A 379 8.85 2.46 15.20
CA PHE A 379 9.18 1.08 14.90
C PHE A 379 8.28 0.03 15.57
N ARG A 380 7.01 0.38 15.83
CA ARG A 380 6.01 -0.57 16.30
C ARG A 380 5.23 -1.09 15.10
N LEU A 381 5.06 -2.40 15.00
CA LEU A 381 4.13 -2.98 14.04
C LEU A 381 2.71 -2.65 14.50
N GLY A 382 1.87 -2.21 13.58
CA GLY A 382 0.46 -1.91 13.80
C GLY A 382 -0.41 -2.32 12.63
N PHE A 383 -1.72 -2.26 12.83
CA PHE A 383 -2.73 -2.66 11.85
C PHE A 383 -3.72 -1.52 11.55
N PHE A 384 -4.18 -1.45 10.30
CA PHE A 384 -5.21 -0.50 9.85
C PHE A 384 -6.61 -1.03 10.16
N ASN A 385 -6.94 -1.06 11.44
CA ASN A 385 -8.24 -1.48 11.96
C ASN A 385 -8.67 -0.68 13.19
N GLY A 386 -8.04 0.49 13.39
CA GLY A 386 -8.48 1.45 14.39
C GLY A 386 -9.79 2.12 14.02
N THR A 387 -10.18 3.09 14.83
CA THR A 387 -11.31 3.97 14.54
C THR A 387 -11.10 4.71 13.21
N ALA A 388 -12.17 5.17 12.59
CA ALA A 388 -12.08 5.95 11.36
C ALA A 388 -11.17 7.19 11.54
N LYS A 389 -10.25 7.40 10.60
CA LYS A 389 -9.51 8.66 10.50
C LYS A 389 -10.46 9.80 10.12
N GLN A 390 -10.07 11.04 10.43
CA GLN A 390 -10.85 12.20 10.00
C GLN A 390 -10.90 12.24 8.47
N ALA A 391 -12.10 12.08 7.90
CA ALA A 391 -12.31 12.11 6.46
C ALA A 391 -12.61 13.53 5.99
N THR A 392 -12.07 13.88 4.82
CA THR A 392 -12.38 15.14 4.13
C THR A 392 -12.77 14.81 2.70
N ILE A 393 -13.90 15.35 2.25
CA ILE A 393 -14.38 15.19 0.87
C ILE A 393 -14.91 16.53 0.40
N THR A 394 -14.41 17.00 -0.75
CA THR A 394 -14.82 18.27 -1.36
C THR A 394 -15.57 18.01 -2.65
N THR A 395 -16.65 18.75 -2.91
CA THR A 395 -17.31 18.72 -4.23
C THR A 395 -16.40 19.27 -5.33
N GLN A 396 -16.77 19.07 -6.60
CA GLN A 396 -16.21 19.90 -7.67
C GLN A 396 -16.43 21.39 -7.39
N GLU A 397 -15.63 22.22 -8.06
CA GLU A 397 -15.92 23.64 -8.14
C GLU A 397 -17.08 23.89 -9.10
N GLN A 398 -18.14 24.50 -8.59
CA GLN A 398 -19.28 24.94 -9.38
C GLN A 398 -19.29 26.46 -9.51
N GLY A 399 -19.56 26.97 -10.70
CA GLY A 399 -19.69 28.40 -10.92
C GLY A 399 -20.19 28.76 -12.30
N ASP A 400 -20.52 30.04 -12.46
CA ASP A 400 -21.07 30.58 -13.69
C ASP A 400 -20.03 31.40 -14.47
N VAL A 401 -19.81 31.03 -15.74
CA VAL A 401 -18.92 31.76 -16.65
C VAL A 401 -19.54 33.08 -17.12
N THR A 402 -20.85 33.26 -17.02
CA THR A 402 -21.57 34.45 -17.50
C THR A 402 -21.53 35.65 -16.55
N GLY A 403 -20.98 35.50 -15.34
CA GLY A 403 -20.80 36.62 -14.39
C GLY A 403 -21.73 36.60 -13.18
N THR A 404 -22.65 35.64 -13.11
CA THR A 404 -23.60 35.52 -12.00
C THR A 404 -22.89 35.17 -10.68
N VAL A 405 -23.23 35.88 -9.62
CA VAL A 405 -22.85 35.51 -8.26
C VAL A 405 -23.92 34.61 -7.68
N THR A 406 -23.51 33.50 -7.08
CA THR A 406 -24.41 32.54 -6.45
C THR A 406 -24.35 32.70 -4.93
N LEU A 407 -25.52 32.79 -4.30
CA LEU A 407 -25.68 32.77 -2.85
C LEU A 407 -26.10 31.38 -2.41
N LEU A 408 -25.24 30.73 -1.64
CA LEU A 408 -25.50 29.46 -0.97
C LEU A 408 -26.16 29.74 0.39
N THR A 409 -27.33 29.16 0.62
CA THR A 409 -28.15 29.38 1.84
C THR A 409 -28.18 28.18 2.79
N SER A 410 -27.81 27.01 2.30
CA SER A 410 -27.65 25.82 3.15
C SER A 410 -26.90 24.71 2.45
N ALA A 411 -26.36 23.81 3.25
CA ALA A 411 -25.84 22.52 2.81
C ALA A 411 -26.41 21.37 3.66
N TYR A 412 -26.59 20.21 3.04
CA TYR A 412 -27.02 18.99 3.72
C TYR A 412 -26.22 17.78 3.19
N PRO A 413 -25.14 17.39 3.88
CA PRO A 413 -24.36 16.21 3.53
C PRO A 413 -25.18 14.94 3.58
N ILE A 414 -25.06 14.10 2.55
CA ILE A 414 -25.65 12.77 2.49
C ILE A 414 -24.61 11.78 3.02
N VAL A 415 -24.57 11.67 4.34
CA VAL A 415 -23.70 10.76 5.10
C VAL A 415 -24.51 10.10 6.21
N ASP A 416 -24.25 8.84 6.50
CA ASP A 416 -24.94 8.05 7.53
C ASP A 416 -24.42 8.32 8.97
N THR A 417 -24.14 9.58 9.30
CA THR A 417 -23.79 10.02 10.64
C THR A 417 -24.34 11.41 10.97
N ASN A 418 -24.56 11.71 12.24
CA ASN A 418 -24.92 13.04 12.72
C ASN A 418 -23.70 13.92 13.03
N SER A 419 -22.50 13.33 13.02
CA SER A 419 -21.25 14.00 13.38
C SER A 419 -20.45 14.34 12.12
N TYR A 420 -20.76 15.49 11.54
CA TYR A 420 -20.01 16.07 10.43
C TYR A 420 -19.98 17.59 10.56
N THR A 421 -19.10 18.22 9.81
CA THR A 421 -19.10 19.68 9.62
C THR A 421 -18.93 20.02 8.15
N VAL A 422 -19.41 21.19 7.75
CA VAL A 422 -19.30 21.69 6.38
C VAL A 422 -18.59 23.04 6.37
N ALA A 423 -17.62 23.19 5.46
CA ALA A 423 -17.03 24.48 5.11
C ALA A 423 -17.26 24.77 3.63
N ILE A 424 -17.46 26.06 3.30
CA ILE A 424 -17.67 26.50 1.92
C ILE A 424 -16.44 27.27 1.45
N GLY A 425 -15.88 26.84 0.34
CA GLY A 425 -14.81 27.52 -0.37
C GLY A 425 -15.40 28.45 -1.41
N THR A 426 -14.95 29.70 -1.44
CA THR A 426 -15.42 30.71 -2.41
C THR A 426 -14.29 31.47 -3.07
N ARG A 427 -14.51 31.88 -4.31
CA ARG A 427 -13.69 32.88 -5.00
C ARG A 427 -14.49 33.64 -6.05
N MET A 428 -14.01 34.83 -6.41
CA MET A 428 -14.64 35.70 -7.43
C MET A 428 -13.98 35.54 -8.80
N LYS A 429 -12.66 35.34 -8.85
CA LYS A 429 -11.92 35.04 -10.08
C LYS A 429 -11.30 33.65 -9.97
N ARG A 430 -11.18 32.95 -11.10
CA ARG A 430 -10.55 31.62 -11.19
C ARG A 430 -9.07 31.61 -10.82
N GLY A 431 -8.38 32.73 -10.94
CA GLY A 431 -6.98 32.86 -10.53
C GLY A 431 -6.79 33.15 -9.04
N ASP A 432 -7.86 33.48 -8.31
CA ASP A 432 -7.75 33.78 -6.89
C ASP A 432 -7.69 32.48 -6.08
N ALA A 433 -7.01 32.55 -4.93
CA ALA A 433 -7.03 31.48 -3.95
C ALA A 433 -8.45 31.30 -3.37
N VAL A 434 -8.86 30.06 -3.15
CA VAL A 434 -10.15 29.75 -2.53
C VAL A 434 -10.12 30.18 -1.07
N THR A 435 -11.08 31.03 -0.67
CA THR A 435 -11.27 31.45 0.71
C THR A 435 -12.31 30.54 1.37
N TRP A 436 -11.91 29.84 2.43
CA TRP A 436 -12.76 28.91 3.17
C TRP A 436 -13.42 29.58 4.37
N THR A 437 -14.70 29.25 4.60
CA THR A 437 -15.37 29.58 5.86
C THR A 437 -14.85 28.75 7.02
N ALA A 438 -15.25 29.12 8.25
CA ALA A 438 -15.19 28.19 9.37
C ALA A 438 -16.03 26.93 9.10
N ASN A 439 -15.73 25.86 9.84
CA ASN A 439 -16.51 24.63 9.83
C ASN A 439 -17.82 24.83 10.57
N TYR A 440 -18.95 24.76 9.87
CA TYR A 440 -20.27 24.86 10.45
C TYR A 440 -20.78 23.47 10.86
N SER A 441 -21.35 23.38 12.05
CA SER A 441 -22.00 22.17 12.55
C SER A 441 -23.46 22.09 12.06
N PRO A 442 -23.99 20.89 11.83
CA PRO A 442 -25.38 20.70 11.46
C PRO A 442 -26.33 21.10 12.60
N ASN A 443 -27.51 21.57 12.22
CA ASN A 443 -28.61 21.75 13.15
C ASN A 443 -29.02 20.39 13.74
N SER A 444 -29.06 20.29 15.07
CA SER A 444 -29.32 19.02 15.77
C SER A 444 -30.67 18.38 15.49
N ARG A 445 -31.65 19.12 14.94
CA ARG A 445 -32.99 18.61 14.62
C ARG A 445 -33.17 18.23 13.16
N THR A 446 -32.52 18.93 12.24
CA THR A 446 -32.74 18.77 10.79
C THR A 446 -31.54 18.19 10.07
N GLY A 447 -30.35 18.18 10.68
CA GLY A 447 -29.07 17.87 10.03
C GLY A 447 -28.63 18.94 9.03
N ARG A 448 -29.45 19.94 8.72
CA ARG A 448 -29.10 20.99 7.77
C ARG A 448 -28.06 21.92 8.36
N VAL A 449 -27.07 22.28 7.56
CA VAL A 449 -26.09 23.31 7.88
C VAL A 449 -26.56 24.61 7.27
N ASP A 450 -26.98 25.54 8.12
CA ASP A 450 -27.40 26.87 7.69
C ASP A 450 -26.16 27.75 7.44
N ILE A 451 -26.01 28.22 6.21
CA ILE A 451 -24.85 28.99 5.75
C ILE A 451 -25.34 30.14 4.88
N LYS A 452 -24.66 31.28 4.89
CA LYS A 452 -25.01 32.39 4.00
C LYS A 452 -23.75 32.95 3.38
N VAL A 453 -23.39 32.40 2.22
CA VAL A 453 -22.12 32.69 1.56
C VAL A 453 -22.36 32.95 0.09
N ALA A 454 -21.84 34.07 -0.40
CA ALA A 454 -21.92 34.44 -1.81
C ALA A 454 -20.55 34.30 -2.47
N GLY A 455 -20.53 33.73 -3.67
CA GLY A 455 -19.33 33.58 -4.48
C GLY A 455 -19.70 33.31 -5.93
N ARG A 456 -18.76 33.57 -6.84
CA ARG A 456 -18.94 33.21 -8.25
C ARG A 456 -18.58 31.75 -8.51
N PHE A 457 -17.53 31.28 -7.83
CA PHE A 457 -17.09 29.91 -7.82
C PHE A 457 -17.17 29.38 -6.39
N LEU A 458 -17.79 28.22 -6.22
CA LEU A 458 -18.18 27.63 -4.96
C LEU A 458 -17.74 26.17 -4.90
N GLN A 459 -17.23 25.76 -3.74
CA GLN A 459 -16.94 24.37 -3.38
C GLN A 459 -17.49 24.10 -1.99
N ALA A 460 -18.00 22.90 -1.74
CA ALA A 460 -18.43 22.47 -0.42
C ALA A 460 -17.53 21.35 0.07
N LYS A 461 -16.97 21.51 1.27
CA LYS A 461 -16.11 20.54 1.95
C LYS A 461 -16.86 19.94 3.11
N THR A 462 -17.01 18.62 3.08
CA THR A 462 -17.57 17.82 4.17
C THR A 462 -16.42 17.22 4.97
N ILE A 463 -16.44 17.42 6.28
CA ILE A 463 -15.44 16.87 7.22
C ILE A 463 -16.17 15.98 8.21
N ILE A 464 -15.75 14.72 8.27
CA ILE A 464 -16.24 13.75 9.26
C ILE A 464 -15.13 13.54 10.28
N PRO A 465 -15.32 13.94 11.56
CA PRO A 465 -14.28 13.87 12.59
C PRO A 465 -13.74 12.45 12.79
N ALA A 466 -12.47 12.35 13.19
CA ALA A 466 -11.87 11.07 13.59
C ALA A 466 -12.67 10.41 14.71
N GLY A 467 -12.73 9.07 14.73
CA GLY A 467 -13.52 8.33 15.72
C GLY A 467 -15.00 8.20 15.40
N THR A 468 -15.54 8.98 14.46
CA THR A 468 -16.95 8.93 14.08
C THR A 468 -17.28 7.59 13.42
N THR A 469 -18.37 6.96 13.83
CA THR A 469 -18.91 5.79 13.13
C THR A 469 -19.78 6.25 11.96
N TRP A 470 -19.41 5.83 10.75
CA TRP A 470 -20.13 6.07 9.50
C TRP A 470 -19.73 4.99 8.48
N GLY A 471 -20.63 4.66 7.58
CA GLY A 471 -20.47 3.63 6.55
C GLY A 471 -20.35 4.22 5.16
N ASP A 472 -21.13 5.25 4.82
CA ASP A 472 -21.22 5.77 3.46
C ASP A 472 -21.39 7.29 3.41
N ALA A 473 -20.56 7.95 2.60
CA ALA A 473 -20.70 9.34 2.20
C ALA A 473 -20.96 9.42 0.69
N GLN A 474 -22.14 9.91 0.31
CA GLN A 474 -22.64 9.86 -1.08
C GLN A 474 -22.64 11.21 -1.80
N GLY A 475 -22.64 12.32 -1.07
CA GLY A 475 -22.67 13.65 -1.66
C GLY A 475 -23.11 14.73 -0.69
N ILE A 476 -23.48 15.89 -1.23
CA ILE A 476 -24.02 17.01 -0.47
C ILE A 476 -25.13 17.69 -1.26
N GLU A 477 -26.27 17.92 -0.62
CA GLU A 477 -27.36 18.69 -1.18
C GLU A 477 -27.15 20.19 -0.87
N LEU A 478 -27.17 21.01 -1.91
CA LEU A 478 -26.92 22.44 -1.83
C LEU A 478 -28.18 23.24 -2.19
N THR A 479 -28.46 24.28 -1.40
CA THR A 479 -29.49 25.28 -1.73
C THR A 479 -28.81 26.56 -2.19
N ALA A 480 -28.86 26.81 -3.49
CA ALA A 480 -28.26 27.98 -4.12
C ALA A 480 -29.34 28.85 -4.77
N GLN A 481 -29.15 30.17 -4.77
CA GLN A 481 -29.96 31.14 -5.48
C GLN A 481 -29.09 32.21 -6.14
N SER A 482 -29.55 32.80 -7.24
CA SER A 482 -28.85 33.92 -7.88
C SER A 482 -28.83 35.13 -6.93
N ALA A 483 -27.66 35.75 -6.80
CA ALA A 483 -27.44 36.94 -5.97
C ALA A 483 -27.21 38.21 -6.79
N GLY A 484 -27.48 38.16 -8.10
CA GLY A 484 -27.22 39.25 -9.05
C GLY A 484 -26.05 38.94 -10.00
N MET A 485 -25.85 39.85 -10.96
CA MET A 485 -24.73 39.82 -11.91
C MET A 485 -23.76 40.96 -11.58
N HIS A 486 -22.47 40.69 -11.70
CA HIS A 486 -21.42 41.70 -11.54
C HIS A 486 -20.82 42.12 -12.88
#